data_AF-A0A7X5TDM8-F1
#
_entry.id   AF-A0A7X5TDM8-F1
#
_cell.length_a   1.000
_cell.length_b   1.000
_cell.length_c   1.000
_cell.angle_alpha   90.00
_cell.angle_beta   90.00
_cell.angle_gamma   90.00
#
_symmetry.space_group_name_H-M   'P 1'
#
loop_
_entity.id
_entity.type
_entity.pdbx_description
1 polymer ?
#
loop_
_entity_poly.entity_id
_entity_poly.type
_entity_poly.pdbx_seq_one_letter_code
_entity_poly.pdbx_strand_id
1 'polypeptide(L)'
;MPAAISNEYRNAITQLDSFEKKPVKFGADKKTLEEQKAHFQSLLETVKDTRNSLNEKQQNELDRRIIGLRYRMEGMNGGLDSLEFSKVQEKELEILVSLAKEWKEGYDRYQVTKIDEGGEEEAKLKQACCYPEFVTLLEVDKSLRDSFFRWALRDNCGVNEFVQFPATCTKLKEAYLAGRVGLFAKQFKWMDRQKVGEGVVEEKVMTLPFMTQNGTKLERKSISILDEDRKVNLKGNFEVSIKEVFEVFSKKNSNPGYLEFFGENGIENWSVDGLEWWDNDNKRAVQVDISKRNSEWWKELPVFMTLSKEDLKERYAIEDVPEERQWIVVTKATRETATLDVDKSHGYTEVLIPNDDGTYICYPFGKYPIKFPTTMLQQCLFIADTVEARIQYPDENPFFSQRQQAATPYFINADKGRRFMEEIRRELVKAQKGNVIFQFAWENCAWWAQNLLEKLFGPKDNGGPIPNYFRALVFKAEPMIEPLKSVFTFTRKLGEKLKALVLRIVEFCFMSWRGFTVAENGVRVVKSIATSPFRTYKECSLPGNLHKRIQKDKIKGGVTFGHLFQRQKI
;
A
#
# COMPACT_ATOMS: atom_id res chain seq x y z
N MET A 1 7.37 -28.59 -22.92
CA MET A 1 8.15 -28.69 -21.68
C MET A 1 8.86 -27.37 -21.47
N PRO A 2 8.82 -26.73 -20.29
CA PRO A 2 9.64 -25.55 -20.05
C PRO A 2 11.12 -25.95 -20.20
N ALA A 3 11.87 -25.23 -21.03
CA ALA A 3 13.31 -25.47 -21.17
C ALA A 3 13.97 -25.35 -19.78
N ALA A 4 14.79 -26.33 -19.41
CA ALA A 4 15.53 -26.29 -18.16
C ALA A 4 16.37 -24.99 -18.15
N ILE A 5 16.24 -24.20 -17.09
CA ILE A 5 17.04 -22.98 -16.92
C ILE A 5 18.52 -23.41 -16.83
N SER A 6 19.37 -22.90 -17.73
CA SER A 6 20.80 -23.22 -17.71
C SER A 6 21.44 -22.78 -16.40
N ASN A 7 22.36 -23.59 -15.87
CA ASN A 7 23.08 -23.24 -14.65
C ASN A 7 23.93 -21.97 -14.85
N GLU A 8 24.44 -21.76 -16.07
CA GLU A 8 25.18 -20.56 -16.48
C GLU A 8 24.35 -19.29 -16.30
N TYR A 9 23.10 -19.27 -16.77
CA TYR A 9 22.19 -18.14 -16.58
C TYR A 9 21.97 -17.82 -15.10
N ARG A 10 21.69 -18.85 -14.29
CA ARG A 10 21.46 -18.67 -12.84
C ARG A 10 22.68 -18.09 -12.15
N ASN A 11 23.86 -18.59 -12.51
CA ASN A 11 25.13 -18.10 -11.96
C ASN A 11 25.37 -16.64 -12.36
N ALA A 12 25.14 -16.27 -13.62
CA ALA A 12 25.30 -14.89 -14.09
C ALA A 12 24.36 -13.91 -13.37
N ILE A 13 23.07 -14.25 -13.26
CA ILE A 13 22.10 -13.43 -12.51
C ILE A 13 22.49 -13.33 -11.03
N THR A 14 22.84 -14.45 -10.39
CA THR A 14 23.23 -14.46 -8.98
C THR A 14 24.46 -13.60 -8.72
N GLN A 15 25.44 -13.64 -9.62
CA GLN A 15 26.62 -12.79 -9.54
C GLN A 15 26.23 -11.31 -9.64
N LEU A 16 25.50 -10.91 -10.68
CA LEU A 16 25.04 -9.52 -10.86
C LEU A 16 24.21 -9.03 -9.67
N ASP A 17 23.30 -9.84 -9.14
CA ASP A 17 22.50 -9.53 -7.95
C ASP A 17 23.38 -9.35 -6.71
N SER A 18 24.43 -10.17 -6.54
CA SER A 18 25.39 -10.02 -5.44
C SER A 18 26.20 -8.73 -5.55
N PHE A 19 26.48 -8.27 -6.78
CA PHE A 19 27.13 -6.99 -7.02
C PHE A 19 26.21 -5.82 -6.74
N GLU A 20 24.90 -5.98 -6.96
CA GLU A 20 23.93 -4.94 -6.66
C GLU A 20 23.94 -4.57 -5.16
N LYS A 21 24.20 -5.55 -4.30
CA LYS A 21 24.34 -5.39 -2.84
C LYS A 21 25.60 -4.65 -2.38
N LYS A 22 26.53 -4.34 -3.29
CA LYS A 22 27.75 -3.59 -2.98
C LYS A 22 27.63 -2.14 -3.49
N PRO A 23 27.97 -1.13 -2.68
CA PRO A 23 28.04 0.24 -3.14
C PRO A 23 29.10 0.44 -4.23
N VAL A 24 28.83 1.30 -5.21
CA VAL A 24 29.84 1.76 -6.17
C VAL A 24 30.55 2.97 -5.59
N LYS A 25 31.88 3.02 -5.73
CA LYS A 25 32.71 4.06 -5.13
C LYS A 25 33.06 5.14 -6.15
N PHE A 26 33.08 6.38 -5.68
CA PHE A 26 33.32 7.60 -6.45
C PHE A 26 34.34 8.45 -5.70
N GLY A 27 35.19 9.19 -6.42
CA GLY A 27 36.20 10.06 -5.79
C GLY A 27 37.33 9.32 -5.06
N ALA A 28 37.43 8.00 -5.20
CA ALA A 28 38.54 7.22 -4.67
C ALA A 28 39.86 7.53 -5.40
N ASP A 29 40.98 7.11 -4.81
CA ASP A 29 42.28 7.22 -5.47
C ASP A 29 42.29 6.45 -6.79
N LYS A 30 43.18 6.86 -7.71
CA LYS A 30 43.24 6.30 -9.07
C LYS A 30 43.39 4.78 -9.07
N LYS A 31 44.15 4.20 -8.14
CA LYS A 31 44.37 2.75 -8.10
C LYS A 31 43.05 2.03 -7.75
N THR A 32 42.34 2.50 -6.73
CA THR A 32 41.02 1.94 -6.34
C THR A 32 40.01 2.03 -7.49
N LEU A 33 39.95 3.15 -8.21
CA LEU A 33 39.05 3.30 -9.36
C LEU A 33 39.41 2.35 -10.51
N GLU A 34 40.70 2.18 -10.84
CA GLU A 34 41.13 1.26 -11.90
C GLU A 34 40.90 -0.21 -11.51
N GLU A 35 41.13 -0.59 -10.25
CA GLU A 35 40.80 -1.94 -9.74
C GLU A 35 39.29 -2.22 -9.83
N GLN A 36 38.46 -1.24 -9.46
CA GLN A 36 37.02 -1.35 -9.55
C GLN A 36 36.54 -1.46 -11.02
N LYS A 37 37.09 -0.65 -11.93
CA LYS A 37 36.81 -0.74 -13.37
C LYS A 37 37.17 -2.11 -13.94
N ALA A 38 38.38 -2.60 -13.67
CA ALA A 38 38.84 -3.90 -14.16
C ALA A 38 37.93 -5.04 -13.66
N HIS A 39 37.52 -4.97 -12.40
CA HIS A 39 36.59 -5.95 -11.83
C HIS A 39 35.22 -5.94 -12.52
N PHE A 40 34.65 -4.76 -12.78
CA PHE A 40 33.37 -4.66 -13.48
C PHE A 40 33.45 -5.07 -14.94
N GLN A 41 34.54 -4.74 -15.64
CA GLN A 41 34.76 -5.17 -17.03
C GLN A 41 34.84 -6.69 -17.13
N SER A 42 35.62 -7.34 -16.26
CA SER A 42 35.72 -8.80 -16.22
C SER A 42 34.37 -9.49 -15.99
N LEU A 43 33.54 -8.91 -15.10
CA LEU A 43 32.18 -9.40 -14.87
C LEU A 43 31.30 -9.25 -16.12
N LEU A 44 31.31 -8.07 -16.75
CA LEU A 44 30.51 -7.80 -17.96
C LEU A 44 30.91 -8.71 -19.13
N GLU A 45 32.20 -9.00 -19.31
CA GLU A 45 32.70 -9.94 -20.31
C GLU A 45 32.19 -11.36 -20.05
N THR A 46 32.32 -11.85 -18.81
CA THR A 46 31.84 -13.18 -18.40
C THR A 46 30.34 -13.35 -18.66
N VAL A 47 29.56 -12.31 -18.36
CA VAL A 47 28.11 -12.32 -18.57
C VAL A 47 27.74 -12.26 -20.06
N LYS A 48 28.51 -11.52 -20.87
CA LYS A 48 28.27 -11.38 -22.32
C LYS A 48 28.40 -12.71 -23.05
N ASP A 49 29.37 -13.54 -22.67
CA ASP A 49 29.52 -14.88 -23.26
C ASP A 49 28.32 -15.78 -22.95
N THR A 50 27.79 -15.67 -21.72
CA THR A 50 26.58 -16.39 -21.30
C THR A 50 25.37 -15.96 -22.12
N ARG A 51 25.23 -14.67 -22.45
CA ARG A 51 24.06 -14.10 -23.16
C ARG A 51 23.72 -14.83 -24.47
N ASN A 52 24.73 -15.20 -25.25
CA ASN A 52 24.54 -15.77 -26.60
C ASN A 52 23.90 -17.17 -26.61
N SER A 53 23.94 -17.89 -25.47
CA SER A 53 23.36 -19.24 -25.34
C SER A 53 21.93 -19.24 -24.79
N LEU A 54 21.37 -18.06 -24.48
CA LEU A 54 20.08 -17.93 -23.79
C LEU A 54 18.92 -17.71 -24.76
N ASN A 55 17.71 -18.06 -24.31
CA ASN A 55 16.49 -17.64 -25.02
C ASN A 55 16.21 -16.14 -24.79
N GLU A 56 15.37 -15.54 -25.64
CA GLU A 56 15.04 -14.11 -25.63
C GLU A 56 14.63 -13.59 -24.24
N LYS A 57 13.77 -14.32 -23.51
CA LYS A 57 13.32 -13.89 -22.17
C LYS A 57 14.47 -13.86 -21.16
N GLN A 58 15.36 -14.85 -21.21
CA GLN A 58 16.55 -14.91 -20.36
C GLN A 58 17.57 -13.83 -20.77
N GLN A 59 17.73 -13.57 -22.07
CA GLN A 59 18.57 -12.49 -22.57
C GLN A 59 18.07 -11.14 -22.07
N ASN A 60 16.78 -10.85 -22.16
CA ASN A 60 16.22 -9.57 -21.73
C ASN A 60 16.37 -9.34 -20.21
N GLU A 61 16.15 -10.35 -19.36
CA GLU A 61 16.39 -10.20 -17.92
C GLU A 61 17.89 -10.04 -17.60
N LEU A 62 18.77 -10.71 -18.35
CA LEU A 62 20.22 -10.51 -18.20
C LEU A 62 20.64 -9.10 -18.64
N ASP A 63 20.13 -8.63 -19.77
CA ASP A 63 20.37 -7.30 -20.34
C ASP A 63 19.88 -6.22 -19.38
N ARG A 64 18.72 -6.41 -18.75
CA ARG A 64 18.22 -5.53 -17.69
C ARG A 64 19.25 -5.35 -16.56
N ARG A 65 19.89 -6.43 -16.13
CA ARG A 65 20.88 -6.40 -15.03
C ARG A 65 22.19 -5.78 -15.47
N ILE A 66 22.64 -6.05 -16.70
CA ILE A 66 23.80 -5.41 -17.31
C ILE A 66 23.59 -3.90 -17.43
N ILE A 67 22.46 -3.47 -18.01
CA ILE A 67 22.11 -2.06 -18.18
C ILE A 67 22.09 -1.35 -16.82
N GLY A 68 21.44 -1.95 -15.82
CA GLY A 68 21.40 -1.40 -14.47
C GLY A 68 22.79 -1.22 -13.86
N LEU A 69 23.65 -2.23 -13.96
CA LEU A 69 25.03 -2.15 -13.50
C LEU A 69 25.81 -1.03 -14.22
N ARG A 70 25.70 -0.93 -15.56
CA ARG A 70 26.40 0.09 -16.35
C ARG A 70 26.01 1.50 -15.95
N TYR A 71 24.71 1.78 -15.77
CA TYR A 71 24.26 3.09 -15.29
C TYR A 71 24.61 3.37 -13.83
N ARG A 72 24.72 2.31 -13.01
CA ARG A 72 25.16 2.46 -11.62
C ARG A 72 26.64 2.83 -11.52
N MET A 73 27.47 2.27 -12.39
CA MET A 73 28.91 2.54 -12.48
C MET A 73 29.21 3.98 -12.93
N GLU A 74 28.40 4.50 -13.85
CA GLU A 74 28.62 5.79 -14.53
C GLU A 74 29.91 5.82 -15.36
N GLY A 75 30.02 6.79 -16.26
CA GLY A 75 31.13 6.89 -17.24
C GLY A 75 32.50 6.92 -16.56
N MET A 76 32.60 7.54 -15.37
CA MET A 76 33.87 7.61 -14.64
C MET A 76 34.39 6.26 -14.13
N ASN A 77 33.52 5.26 -13.95
CA ASN A 77 33.92 3.88 -13.66
C ASN A 77 33.76 2.96 -14.89
N GLY A 78 33.74 3.51 -16.11
CA GLY A 78 33.62 2.74 -17.35
C GLY A 78 32.20 2.24 -17.65
N GLY A 79 31.19 2.82 -16.99
CA GLY A 79 29.78 2.55 -17.20
C GLY A 79 29.13 3.49 -18.22
N LEU A 80 27.84 3.77 -17.99
CA LEU A 80 27.03 4.68 -18.78
C LEU A 80 26.54 5.84 -17.92
N ASP A 81 26.60 7.05 -18.46
CA ASP A 81 25.96 8.21 -17.85
C ASP A 81 24.51 8.33 -18.34
N SER A 82 23.60 8.68 -17.44
CA SER A 82 22.24 9.09 -17.84
C SER A 82 22.31 10.40 -18.61
N LEU A 83 21.43 10.58 -19.59
CA LEU A 83 21.28 11.86 -20.27
C LEU A 83 20.77 12.93 -19.30
N GLU A 84 21.14 14.18 -19.56
CA GLU A 84 20.46 15.32 -18.95
C GLU A 84 19.01 15.40 -19.47
N PHE A 85 18.09 15.87 -18.62
CA PHE A 85 16.67 16.04 -18.99
C PHE A 85 16.45 16.89 -20.25
N SER A 86 17.33 17.85 -20.52
CA SER A 86 17.31 18.72 -21.71
C SER A 86 17.75 18.02 -22.99
N LYS A 87 18.43 16.87 -22.88
CA LYS A 87 18.96 16.07 -24.00
C LYS A 87 18.06 14.89 -24.36
N VAL A 88 16.97 14.68 -23.62
CA VAL A 88 15.93 13.72 -23.98
C VAL A 88 15.28 14.18 -25.28
N GLN A 89 15.29 13.33 -26.30
CA GLN A 89 14.60 13.64 -27.55
C GLN A 89 13.10 13.35 -27.43
N GLU A 90 12.31 14.20 -28.08
CA GLU A 90 10.85 14.17 -27.97
C GLU A 90 10.26 12.85 -28.47
N LYS A 91 10.88 12.27 -29.51
CA LYS A 91 10.44 11.02 -30.13
C LYS A 91 10.44 9.84 -29.14
N GLU A 92 11.47 9.70 -28.31
CA GLU A 92 11.55 8.65 -27.29
C GLU A 92 10.46 8.81 -26.23
N LEU A 93 10.17 10.07 -25.84
CA LEU A 93 9.09 10.37 -24.91
C LEU A 93 7.73 10.02 -25.53
N GLU A 94 7.47 10.42 -26.78
CA GLU A 94 6.24 10.07 -27.51
C GLU A 94 6.02 8.55 -27.58
N ILE A 95 7.07 7.77 -27.83
CA ILE A 95 7.01 6.30 -27.83
C ILE A 95 6.60 5.77 -26.45
N LEU A 96 7.28 6.21 -25.38
CA LEU A 96 6.94 5.75 -24.03
C LEU A 96 5.55 6.18 -23.58
N VAL A 97 5.12 7.39 -23.92
CA VAL A 97 3.76 7.89 -23.66
C VAL A 97 2.74 7.03 -24.39
N SER A 98 2.97 6.69 -25.66
CA SER A 98 2.10 5.81 -26.43
C SER A 98 1.98 4.42 -25.79
N LEU A 99 3.11 3.82 -25.41
CA LEU A 99 3.14 2.52 -24.74
C LEU A 99 2.45 2.55 -23.37
N ALA A 100 2.60 3.65 -22.62
CA ALA A 100 1.93 3.83 -21.33
C ALA A 100 0.41 3.98 -21.47
N LYS A 101 -0.06 4.66 -22.52
CA LYS A 101 -1.49 4.74 -22.88
C LYS A 101 -2.07 3.36 -23.19
N GLU A 102 -1.41 2.59 -24.06
CA GLU A 102 -1.80 1.20 -24.38
C GLU A 102 -1.85 0.35 -23.11
N TRP A 103 -0.84 0.48 -22.24
CA TRP A 103 -0.81 -0.23 -20.97
C TRP A 103 -1.99 0.14 -20.08
N LYS A 104 -2.36 1.42 -19.95
CA LYS A 104 -3.54 1.84 -19.16
C LYS A 104 -4.84 1.32 -19.73
N GLU A 105 -5.01 1.35 -21.06
CA GLU A 105 -6.19 0.83 -21.76
C GLU A 105 -6.44 -0.66 -21.47
N GLY A 106 -5.38 -1.43 -21.23
CA GLY A 106 -5.46 -2.85 -20.87
C GLY A 106 -6.00 -3.15 -19.46
N TYR A 107 -6.33 -2.15 -18.63
CA TYR A 107 -6.85 -2.37 -17.28
C TYR A 107 -8.20 -1.67 -17.07
N ASP A 108 -9.27 -2.44 -16.89
CA ASP A 108 -10.64 -1.95 -16.62
C ASP A 108 -10.77 -0.96 -15.45
N ARG A 109 -9.78 -0.92 -14.57
CA ARG A 109 -9.72 0.00 -13.42
C ARG A 109 -9.26 1.39 -13.80
N TYR A 110 -8.44 1.55 -14.84
CA TYR A 110 -8.06 2.84 -15.37
C TYR A 110 -9.18 3.35 -16.27
N GLN A 111 -10.17 4.00 -15.67
CA GLN A 111 -11.18 4.72 -16.46
C GLN A 111 -10.58 5.96 -17.16
N VAL A 112 -9.42 6.42 -16.69
CA VAL A 112 -8.60 7.44 -17.35
C VAL A 112 -7.41 6.77 -18.01
N THR A 113 -7.45 6.70 -19.33
CA THR A 113 -6.39 6.13 -20.18
C THR A 113 -5.36 7.18 -20.61
N LYS A 114 -5.66 8.47 -20.39
CA LYS A 114 -4.73 9.56 -20.68
C LYS A 114 -3.59 9.58 -19.67
N ILE A 115 -2.43 10.00 -20.17
CA ILE A 115 -1.30 10.40 -19.34
C ILE A 115 -1.53 11.84 -18.91
N ASP A 116 -1.17 12.17 -17.68
CA ASP A 116 -1.18 13.54 -17.17
C ASP A 116 -0.13 14.40 -17.90
N GLU A 117 -0.56 15.07 -18.98
CA GLU A 117 0.28 15.91 -19.85
C GLU A 117 0.88 17.08 -19.05
N GLY A 118 2.20 17.20 -19.05
CA GLY A 118 2.95 18.15 -18.23
C GLY A 118 2.95 17.85 -16.72
N GLY A 119 2.37 16.72 -16.29
CA GLY A 119 2.27 16.30 -14.90
C GLY A 119 3.31 15.26 -14.48
N GLU A 120 3.07 14.60 -13.34
CA GLU A 120 4.03 13.67 -12.73
C GLU A 120 4.25 12.39 -13.55
N GLU A 121 3.22 11.91 -14.25
CA GLU A 121 3.37 10.72 -15.09
C GLU A 121 4.32 10.96 -16.27
N GLU A 122 4.10 12.05 -17.00
CA GLU A 122 4.97 12.43 -18.11
C GLU A 122 6.40 12.72 -17.62
N ALA A 123 6.54 13.39 -16.46
CA ALA A 123 7.83 13.63 -15.84
C ALA A 123 8.60 12.31 -15.56
N LYS A 124 7.92 11.27 -15.08
CA LYS A 124 8.53 9.94 -14.87
C LYS A 124 8.87 9.24 -16.18
N LEU A 125 8.04 9.35 -17.21
CA LEU A 125 8.34 8.80 -18.53
C LEU A 125 9.55 9.49 -19.15
N LYS A 126 9.61 10.83 -19.07
CA LYS A 126 10.76 11.63 -19.50
C LYS A 126 12.03 11.30 -18.71
N GLN A 127 11.90 11.03 -17.41
CA GLN A 127 13.01 10.55 -16.59
C GLN A 127 13.53 9.19 -17.09
N ALA A 128 12.66 8.28 -17.53
CA ALA A 128 13.08 6.99 -18.10
C ALA A 128 13.82 7.18 -19.42
N CYS A 129 13.43 8.16 -20.24
CA CYS A 129 14.15 8.53 -21.47
C CYS A 129 15.57 9.05 -21.22
N CYS A 130 15.93 9.40 -19.98
CA CYS A 130 17.32 9.70 -19.64
C CYS A 130 18.22 8.44 -19.67
N TYR A 131 17.63 7.25 -19.85
CA TYR A 131 18.31 5.95 -19.93
C TYR A 131 18.07 5.26 -21.28
N PRO A 132 18.70 5.70 -22.39
CA PRO A 132 18.41 5.18 -23.73
C PRO A 132 18.45 3.66 -23.88
N GLU A 133 19.46 2.97 -23.32
CA GLU A 133 19.54 1.50 -23.41
C GLU A 133 18.38 0.82 -22.68
N PHE A 134 17.91 1.41 -21.58
CA PHE A 134 16.74 0.90 -20.86
C PHE A 134 15.45 1.11 -21.66
N VAL A 135 15.28 2.26 -22.32
CA VAL A 135 14.12 2.53 -23.20
C VAL A 135 14.05 1.52 -24.34
N THR A 136 15.18 1.26 -25.02
CA THR A 136 15.24 0.22 -26.06
C THR A 136 14.81 -1.15 -25.51
N LEU A 137 15.21 -1.50 -24.30
CA LEU A 137 14.78 -2.75 -23.67
C LEU A 137 13.27 -2.76 -23.34
N LEU A 138 12.69 -1.63 -22.93
CA LEU A 138 11.25 -1.51 -22.68
C LEU A 138 10.41 -1.71 -23.95
N GLU A 139 10.90 -1.30 -25.12
CA GLU A 139 10.20 -1.47 -26.39
C GLU A 139 10.03 -2.95 -26.75
N VAL A 140 11.06 -3.77 -26.50
CA VAL A 140 11.09 -5.18 -26.87
C VAL A 140 10.57 -6.12 -25.77
N ASP A 141 10.81 -5.82 -24.48
CA ASP A 141 10.36 -6.65 -23.37
C ASP A 141 9.07 -6.10 -22.73
N LYS A 142 7.93 -6.64 -23.20
CA LYS A 142 6.59 -6.30 -22.66
C LYS A 142 6.46 -6.59 -21.15
N SER A 143 7.09 -7.65 -20.64
CA SER A 143 6.99 -8.00 -19.22
C SER A 143 7.74 -6.99 -18.35
N LEU A 144 8.93 -6.56 -18.78
CA LEU A 144 9.69 -5.50 -18.11
C LEU A 144 8.93 -4.17 -18.20
N ARG A 145 8.38 -3.83 -19.36
CA ARG A 145 7.56 -2.64 -19.58
C ARG A 145 6.36 -2.56 -18.64
N ASP A 146 5.59 -3.64 -18.53
CA ASP A 146 4.48 -3.72 -17.58
C ASP A 146 4.94 -3.55 -16.13
N SER A 147 6.10 -4.15 -15.78
CA SER A 147 6.69 -4.04 -14.44
C SER A 147 7.17 -2.63 -14.11
N PHE A 148 7.71 -1.92 -15.11
CA PHE A 148 8.13 -0.52 -15.04
C PHE A 148 6.94 0.41 -14.85
N PHE A 149 5.90 0.31 -15.70
CA PHE A 149 4.72 1.17 -15.56
C PHE A 149 3.97 0.96 -14.24
N ARG A 150 3.90 -0.28 -13.74
CA ARG A 150 3.39 -0.54 -12.38
C ARG A 150 4.24 0.17 -11.32
N TRP A 151 5.56 0.10 -11.42
CA TRP A 151 6.46 0.72 -10.45
C TRP A 151 6.43 2.25 -10.49
N ALA A 152 6.66 2.83 -11.65
CA ALA A 152 6.82 4.28 -11.79
C ALA A 152 5.47 5.00 -11.75
N LEU A 153 4.49 4.56 -12.55
CA LEU A 153 3.23 5.31 -12.75
C LEU A 153 2.17 4.96 -11.70
N ARG A 154 1.93 3.66 -11.45
CA ARG A 154 0.91 3.24 -10.47
C ARG A 154 1.39 3.38 -9.04
N ASP A 155 2.58 2.85 -8.74
CA ASP A 155 3.12 2.79 -7.38
C ASP A 155 3.82 4.10 -7.01
N ASN A 156 4.03 5.03 -7.94
CA ASN A 156 4.74 6.29 -7.74
C ASN A 156 6.20 6.13 -7.25
N CYS A 157 6.82 4.98 -7.51
CA CYS A 157 8.21 4.76 -7.14
C CYS A 157 9.18 5.50 -8.09
N GLY A 158 10.44 5.63 -7.67
CA GLY A 158 11.48 6.33 -8.44
C GLY A 158 12.00 5.56 -9.65
N VAL A 159 12.25 6.26 -10.76
CA VAL A 159 12.69 5.66 -12.04
C VAL A 159 14.15 5.23 -11.97
N ASN A 160 15.01 6.08 -11.41
CA ASN A 160 16.46 5.84 -11.33
C ASN A 160 16.76 4.52 -10.62
N GLU A 161 16.04 4.27 -9.52
CA GLU A 161 16.16 3.07 -8.69
C GLU A 161 15.76 1.83 -9.49
N PHE A 162 14.66 1.91 -10.24
CA PHE A 162 14.18 0.78 -11.04
C PHE A 162 15.18 0.36 -12.11
N VAL A 163 15.83 1.34 -12.74
CA VAL A 163 16.82 1.12 -13.80
C VAL A 163 18.12 0.57 -13.20
N GLN A 164 18.62 1.20 -12.13
CA GLN A 164 19.98 0.94 -11.63
C GLN A 164 20.06 -0.16 -10.56
N PHE A 165 18.96 -0.46 -9.87
CA PHE A 165 18.87 -1.46 -8.80
C PHE A 165 17.72 -2.47 -9.01
N PRO A 166 17.69 -3.19 -10.16
CA PRO A 166 16.58 -4.08 -10.51
C PRO A 166 16.33 -5.24 -9.52
N ALA A 167 17.36 -5.81 -8.86
CA ALA A 167 17.16 -6.87 -7.86
C ALA A 167 16.56 -6.30 -6.58
N THR A 168 17.08 -5.17 -6.11
CA THR A 168 16.63 -4.51 -4.89
C THR A 168 15.18 -4.03 -5.06
N CYS A 169 14.83 -3.48 -6.23
CA CYS A 169 13.44 -3.16 -6.58
C CYS A 169 12.53 -4.39 -6.59
N THR A 170 13.01 -5.54 -7.09
CA THR A 170 12.25 -6.81 -7.05
C THR A 170 12.01 -7.23 -5.60
N LYS A 171 13.04 -7.15 -4.76
CA LYS A 171 12.93 -7.45 -3.33
C LYS A 171 11.97 -6.51 -2.58
N LEU A 172 11.98 -5.22 -2.91
CA LEU A 172 11.02 -4.25 -2.36
C LEU A 172 9.57 -4.57 -2.75
N LYS A 173 9.34 -5.06 -3.97
CA LYS A 173 8.02 -5.52 -4.41
C LYS A 173 7.60 -6.79 -3.66
N GLU A 174 8.48 -7.78 -3.56
CA GLU A 174 8.23 -9.04 -2.84
C GLU A 174 7.99 -8.83 -1.35
N ALA A 175 8.64 -7.82 -0.76
CA ALA A 175 8.43 -7.42 0.61
C ALA A 175 7.21 -6.51 0.80
N TYR A 176 6.37 -6.24 -0.21
CA TYR A 176 5.25 -5.27 -0.10
C TYR A 176 5.65 -3.85 0.36
N LEU A 177 6.92 -3.49 0.20
CA LEU A 177 7.45 -2.17 0.53
C LEU A 177 7.24 -1.18 -0.62
N ALA A 178 7.22 -1.63 -1.88
CA ALA A 178 7.06 -0.75 -3.04
C ALA A 178 5.86 0.21 -2.90
N GLY A 179 4.69 -0.30 -2.51
CA GLY A 179 3.49 0.53 -2.31
C GLY A 179 3.61 1.51 -1.13
N ARG A 180 4.32 1.16 -0.06
CA ARG A 180 4.56 2.05 1.09
C ARG A 180 5.49 3.19 0.70
N VAL A 181 6.64 2.82 0.15
CA VAL A 181 7.70 3.76 -0.21
C VAL A 181 7.21 4.69 -1.34
N GLY A 182 6.43 4.15 -2.28
CA GLY A 182 5.78 4.88 -3.36
C GLY A 182 4.72 5.90 -2.90
N LEU A 183 3.89 5.56 -1.91
CA LEU A 183 2.92 6.51 -1.32
C LEU A 183 3.62 7.77 -0.75
N PHE A 184 4.85 7.62 -0.29
CA PHE A 184 5.64 8.67 0.36
C PHE A 184 6.83 9.13 -0.49
N ALA A 185 6.83 8.86 -1.80
CA ALA A 185 8.01 9.05 -2.65
C ALA A 185 8.56 10.49 -2.67
N LYS A 186 7.71 11.49 -2.40
CA LYS A 186 8.09 12.91 -2.34
C LYS A 186 8.84 13.30 -1.05
N GLN A 187 8.86 12.44 -0.04
CA GLN A 187 9.32 12.79 1.32
C GLN A 187 10.75 12.35 1.64
N PHE A 188 11.41 11.62 0.74
CA PHE A 188 12.81 11.19 0.88
C PHE A 188 13.44 10.82 -0.45
N LYS A 189 14.76 10.81 -0.44
CA LYS A 189 15.59 10.36 -1.55
C LYS A 189 15.86 8.86 -1.42
N TRP A 190 15.64 8.11 -2.50
CA TRP A 190 15.79 6.65 -2.51
C TRP A 190 17.19 6.20 -2.90
N MET A 191 17.89 6.98 -3.72
CA MET A 191 19.26 6.74 -4.14
C MET A 191 20.11 7.92 -3.71
N ASP A 192 21.25 7.67 -3.05
CA ASP A 192 22.10 8.74 -2.53
C ASP A 192 23.59 8.46 -2.74
N ARG A 193 24.40 9.53 -2.67
CA ARG A 193 25.85 9.45 -2.61
C ARG A 193 26.29 9.79 -1.20
N GLN A 194 26.64 8.76 -0.43
CA GLN A 194 27.06 8.91 0.95
C GLN A 194 28.58 9.03 1.02
N LYS A 195 29.08 10.07 1.70
CA LYS A 195 30.51 10.21 1.95
C LYS A 195 30.97 9.16 2.97
N VAL A 196 32.08 8.50 2.68
CA VAL A 196 32.68 7.47 3.53
C VAL A 196 34.11 7.86 3.90
N GLY A 197 34.47 7.65 5.18
CA GLY A 197 35.76 8.05 5.74
C GLY A 197 35.88 9.57 5.93
N GLU A 198 37.06 10.14 5.68
CA GLU A 198 37.34 11.59 5.76
C GLU A 198 36.65 12.44 4.69
N GLY A 199 35.67 11.88 3.97
CA GLY A 199 34.81 12.62 3.04
C GLY A 199 35.32 12.74 1.60
N VAL A 200 36.38 12.01 1.26
CA VAL A 200 36.98 11.97 -0.09
C VAL A 200 36.26 10.98 -1.00
N VAL A 201 35.79 9.85 -0.46
CA VAL A 201 35.10 8.80 -1.22
C VAL A 201 33.60 8.92 -1.03
N GLU A 202 32.86 8.91 -2.13
CA GLU A 202 31.40 8.81 -2.14
C GLU A 202 30.96 7.41 -2.54
N GLU A 203 29.98 6.87 -1.85
CA GLU A 203 29.37 5.58 -2.16
C GLU A 203 27.94 5.80 -2.65
N LYS A 204 27.64 5.31 -3.86
CA LYS A 204 26.29 5.31 -4.41
C LYS A 204 25.51 4.15 -3.85
N VAL A 205 24.44 4.45 -3.13
CA VAL A 205 23.63 3.50 -2.36
C VAL A 205 22.15 3.68 -2.63
N MET A 206 21.38 2.63 -2.38
CA MET A 206 19.92 2.71 -2.27
C MET A 206 19.55 2.76 -0.79
N THR A 207 18.70 3.69 -0.39
CA THR A 207 18.37 3.99 1.00
C THR A 207 16.88 4.01 1.27
N LEU A 208 16.49 3.64 2.48
CA LEU A 208 15.16 3.90 3.04
C LEU A 208 15.28 4.76 4.32
N PRO A 209 14.25 5.55 4.65
CA PRO A 209 14.20 6.25 5.93
C PRO A 209 13.85 5.28 7.07
N PHE A 210 14.49 5.49 8.23
CA PHE A 210 14.22 4.78 9.48
C PHE A 210 14.14 5.77 10.63
N MET A 211 13.23 5.54 11.58
CA MET A 211 13.23 6.25 12.86
C MET A 211 14.19 5.55 13.82
N THR A 212 15.40 6.10 13.92
CA THR A 212 16.48 5.52 14.70
C THR A 212 16.54 6.09 16.10
N GLN A 213 17.01 5.28 17.05
CA GLN A 213 17.31 5.72 18.40
C GLN A 213 18.82 5.82 18.61
N ASN A 214 19.29 6.98 19.06
CA ASN A 214 20.67 7.21 19.48
C ASN A 214 20.69 7.76 20.92
N GLY A 215 20.98 6.87 21.87
CA GLY A 215 20.77 7.17 23.29
C GLY A 215 19.30 7.42 23.58
N THR A 216 18.95 8.60 24.06
CA THR A 216 17.56 9.01 24.35
C THR A 216 16.88 9.75 23.20
N LYS A 217 17.61 10.06 22.12
CA LYS A 217 17.10 10.87 21.00
C LYS A 217 16.58 9.96 19.88
N LEU A 218 15.36 10.23 19.42
CA LEU A 218 14.82 9.69 18.18
C LEU A 218 15.15 10.62 17.02
N GLU A 219 15.64 10.06 15.92
CA GLU A 219 15.91 10.83 14.70
C GLU A 219 15.74 9.98 13.44
N ARG A 220 15.21 10.62 12.40
CA ARG A 220 15.09 10.04 11.06
C ARG A 220 16.48 9.94 10.42
N LYS A 221 16.83 8.75 9.92
CA LYS A 221 18.05 8.51 9.13
C LYS A 221 17.75 7.79 7.83
N SER A 222 18.44 8.22 6.76
CA SER A 222 18.49 7.48 5.50
C SER A 222 19.55 6.39 5.60
N ILE A 223 19.13 5.13 5.55
CA ILE A 223 20.00 3.97 5.77
C ILE A 223 20.09 3.17 4.48
N SER A 224 21.30 2.83 4.07
CA SER A 224 21.53 1.94 2.92
C SER A 224 20.91 0.56 3.17
N ILE A 225 20.13 0.08 2.20
CA ILE A 225 19.46 -1.22 2.24
C ILE A 225 20.19 -2.29 1.41
N LEU A 226 21.39 -1.96 0.90
CA LEU A 226 22.17 -2.88 0.06
C LEU A 226 22.86 -3.98 0.91
N ASP A 227 23.29 -3.62 2.12
CA ASP A 227 23.81 -4.57 3.11
C ASP A 227 22.66 -5.10 3.97
N GLU A 228 22.29 -6.34 3.76
CA GLU A 228 21.17 -6.99 4.45
C GLU A 228 21.49 -7.35 5.90
N ASP A 229 22.77 -7.54 6.23
CA ASP A 229 23.22 -7.90 7.57
C ASP A 229 23.42 -6.65 8.45
N ARG A 230 23.40 -5.46 7.84
CA ARG A 230 23.42 -4.19 8.55
C ARG A 230 22.28 -4.13 9.57
N LYS A 231 22.64 -3.80 10.80
CA LYS A 231 21.69 -3.60 11.89
C LYS A 231 21.33 -2.14 12.10
N VAL A 232 20.11 -1.90 12.52
CA VAL A 232 19.54 -0.58 12.80
C VAL A 232 18.86 -0.62 14.17
N ASN A 233 19.16 0.37 15.01
CA ASN A 233 18.50 0.54 16.31
C ASN A 233 17.30 1.48 16.16
N LEU A 234 16.11 0.93 16.31
CA LEU A 234 14.83 1.65 16.30
C LEU A 234 14.40 2.06 17.71
N LYS A 235 13.31 2.81 17.81
CA LYS A 235 12.65 3.18 19.07
C LYS A 235 12.53 1.97 20.03
N GLY A 236 12.80 2.21 21.30
CA GLY A 236 12.86 1.18 22.35
C GLY A 236 14.15 0.37 22.34
N ASN A 237 15.25 0.90 21.77
CA ASN A 237 16.51 0.18 21.55
C ASN A 237 16.30 -1.18 20.86
N PHE A 238 15.34 -1.21 19.92
CA PHE A 238 14.98 -2.40 19.18
C PHE A 238 15.90 -2.55 17.96
N GLU A 239 16.83 -3.49 18.06
CA GLU A 239 17.79 -3.78 17.00
C GLU A 239 17.18 -4.74 15.97
N VAL A 240 17.23 -4.35 14.69
CA VAL A 240 16.72 -5.14 13.57
C VAL A 240 17.71 -5.11 12.40
N SER A 241 17.86 -6.22 11.69
CA SER A 241 18.65 -6.24 10.44
C SER A 241 17.82 -5.81 9.24
N ILE A 242 18.46 -5.28 8.19
CA ILE A 242 17.76 -4.97 6.93
C ILE A 242 17.11 -6.22 6.33
N LYS A 243 17.74 -7.40 6.46
CA LYS A 243 17.15 -8.69 6.08
C LYS A 243 15.82 -8.94 6.79
N GLU A 244 15.80 -8.79 8.11
CA GLU A 244 14.62 -9.00 8.94
C GLU A 244 13.50 -8.01 8.61
N VAL A 245 13.84 -6.75 8.28
CA VAL A 245 12.87 -5.77 7.77
C VAL A 245 12.15 -6.33 6.53
N PHE A 246 12.88 -6.81 5.52
CA PHE A 246 12.26 -7.40 4.33
C PHE A 246 11.39 -8.62 4.68
N GLU A 247 11.85 -9.47 5.59
CA GLU A 247 11.09 -10.65 6.02
C GLU A 247 9.79 -10.29 6.73
N VAL A 248 9.79 -9.30 7.61
CA VAL A 248 8.58 -8.81 8.29
C VAL A 248 7.59 -8.25 7.28
N PHE A 249 8.04 -7.35 6.39
CA PHE A 249 7.16 -6.72 5.43
C PHE A 249 6.62 -7.71 4.37
N SER A 250 7.40 -8.71 3.95
CA SER A 250 6.93 -9.77 3.04
C SER A 250 5.75 -10.58 3.58
N LYS A 251 5.52 -10.56 4.90
CA LYS A 251 4.44 -11.29 5.57
C LYS A 251 3.21 -10.43 5.86
N LYS A 252 3.20 -9.14 5.51
CA LYS A 252 2.11 -8.18 5.85
C LYS A 252 0.71 -8.63 5.43
N ASN A 253 0.59 -9.37 4.32
CA ASN A 253 -0.71 -9.90 3.88
C ASN A 253 -1.29 -11.01 4.77
N SER A 254 -0.49 -11.65 5.61
CA SER A 254 -0.93 -12.72 6.52
C SER A 254 -0.69 -12.39 7.99
N ASN A 255 0.30 -11.56 8.30
CA ASN A 255 0.65 -11.12 9.64
C ASN A 255 1.10 -9.65 9.61
N PRO A 256 0.42 -8.74 10.33
CA PRO A 256 0.82 -7.33 10.38
C PRO A 256 2.21 -7.08 10.97
N GLY A 257 2.75 -7.99 11.79
CA GLY A 257 4.11 -7.87 12.34
C GLY A 257 4.30 -6.73 13.35
N TYR A 258 5.55 -6.35 13.57
CA TYR A 258 6.01 -5.36 14.55
C TYR A 258 6.79 -4.20 13.92
N LEU A 259 6.76 -4.09 12.59
CA LEU A 259 7.33 -2.96 11.86
C LEU A 259 6.26 -2.32 10.99
N GLU A 260 6.30 -1.01 10.85
CA GLU A 260 5.47 -0.28 9.89
C GLU A 260 6.22 0.91 9.27
N PHE A 261 5.71 1.43 8.16
CA PHE A 261 6.26 2.57 7.43
C PHE A 261 5.34 3.79 7.59
N PHE A 262 5.92 4.87 8.11
CA PHE A 262 5.29 6.18 8.29
C PHE A 262 5.99 7.21 7.40
N GLY A 263 5.28 8.19 6.85
CA GLY A 263 5.84 9.10 5.85
C GLY A 263 7.05 9.89 6.35
N GLU A 264 6.87 10.64 7.44
CA GLU A 264 7.92 11.49 8.01
C GLU A 264 9.05 10.68 8.65
N ASN A 265 8.71 9.54 9.24
CA ASN A 265 9.62 8.79 10.09
C ASN A 265 10.31 7.62 9.36
N GLY A 266 9.70 7.10 8.30
CA GLY A 266 10.13 5.89 7.61
C GLY A 266 9.74 4.63 8.36
N ILE A 267 10.63 3.64 8.36
CA ILE A 267 10.42 2.36 9.05
C ILE A 267 10.55 2.54 10.56
N GLU A 268 9.56 2.04 11.31
CA GLU A 268 9.46 2.13 12.77
C GLU A 268 9.16 0.78 13.43
N ASN A 269 9.61 0.63 14.68
CA ASN A 269 9.17 -0.42 15.60
C ASN A 269 7.74 -0.11 16.05
N TRP A 270 6.76 -0.69 15.38
CA TRP A 270 5.34 -0.42 15.60
C TRP A 270 4.48 -1.62 15.23
N SER A 271 3.64 -2.06 16.18
CA SER A 271 2.59 -3.04 15.95
C SER A 271 1.25 -2.35 15.74
N VAL A 272 0.70 -2.49 14.53
CA VAL A 272 -0.53 -1.81 14.11
C VAL A 272 -1.79 -2.28 14.86
N ASP A 273 -1.77 -3.51 15.39
CA ASP A 273 -2.90 -4.12 16.09
C ASP A 273 -2.95 -3.73 17.56
N GLY A 274 -1.78 -3.66 18.21
CA GLY A 274 -1.64 -3.36 19.62
C GLY A 274 -1.55 -1.86 19.92
N LEU A 275 -1.30 -1.03 18.90
CA LEU A 275 -0.93 0.38 19.05
C LEU A 275 0.25 0.55 20.00
N GLU A 276 1.30 -0.23 19.74
CA GLU A 276 2.43 -0.38 20.66
C GLU A 276 3.75 -0.49 19.91
N TRP A 277 4.83 -0.21 20.63
CA TRP A 277 6.20 -0.54 20.22
C TRP A 277 6.86 -1.43 21.26
N TRP A 278 7.82 -2.24 20.84
CA TRP A 278 8.59 -3.07 21.77
C TRP A 278 9.71 -2.27 22.44
N ASP A 279 9.75 -2.26 23.77
CA ASP A 279 10.85 -1.71 24.57
C ASP A 279 11.81 -2.85 24.94
N ASN A 280 12.97 -2.86 24.29
CA ASN A 280 13.97 -3.90 24.44
C ASN A 280 14.72 -3.81 25.77
N ASP A 281 14.79 -2.64 26.41
CA ASP A 281 15.46 -2.47 27.70
C ASP A 281 14.58 -3.04 28.82
N ASN A 282 13.28 -2.74 28.78
CA ASN A 282 12.31 -3.19 29.77
C ASN A 282 11.61 -4.52 29.41
N LYS A 283 11.95 -5.12 28.26
CA LYS A 283 11.38 -6.38 27.73
C LYS A 283 9.85 -6.40 27.75
N ARG A 284 9.22 -5.31 27.30
CA ARG A 284 7.76 -5.17 27.29
C ARG A 284 7.27 -4.42 26.06
N ALA A 285 6.03 -4.69 25.68
CA ALA A 285 5.31 -3.81 24.77
C ALA A 285 4.87 -2.54 25.52
N VAL A 286 5.08 -1.38 24.91
CA VAL A 286 4.62 -0.08 25.41
C VAL A 286 3.48 0.39 24.52
N GLN A 287 2.27 0.34 25.09
CA GLN A 287 1.02 0.73 24.42
C GLN A 287 0.77 2.23 24.56
N VAL A 288 0.13 2.81 23.55
CA VAL A 288 -0.46 4.15 23.62
C VAL A 288 -1.53 4.21 24.71
N ASP A 289 -1.51 5.26 25.55
CA ASP A 289 -2.47 5.42 26.63
C ASP A 289 -3.84 5.89 26.11
N ILE A 290 -4.68 4.92 25.75
CA ILE A 290 -6.09 5.16 25.38
C ILE A 290 -7.06 5.04 26.56
N SER A 291 -6.56 4.94 27.81
CA SER A 291 -7.39 4.70 28.99
C SER A 291 -8.19 5.95 29.40
N LYS A 292 -7.62 7.13 29.19
CA LYS A 292 -8.22 8.41 29.58
C LYS A 292 -9.25 8.85 28.55
N ARG A 293 -10.44 9.19 29.04
CA ARG A 293 -11.51 9.78 28.21
C ARG A 293 -11.18 11.22 27.88
N ASN A 294 -11.53 11.67 26.67
CA ASN A 294 -11.31 13.05 26.20
C ASN A 294 -9.83 13.50 26.22
N SER A 295 -8.87 12.57 26.26
CA SER A 295 -7.46 12.88 26.02
C SER A 295 -7.20 13.03 24.52
N GLU A 296 -6.13 13.75 24.17
CA GLU A 296 -5.60 13.76 22.80
C GLU A 296 -4.68 12.55 22.56
N TRP A 297 -5.13 11.35 22.93
CA TRP A 297 -4.37 10.09 22.87
C TRP A 297 -3.75 9.83 21.49
N TRP A 298 -4.38 10.33 20.42
CA TRP A 298 -3.88 10.20 19.06
C TRP A 298 -2.55 10.94 18.82
N LYS A 299 -2.19 11.91 19.65
CA LYS A 299 -0.88 12.58 19.60
C LYS A 299 0.28 11.66 20.01
N GLU A 300 -0.02 10.53 20.65
CA GLU A 300 0.98 9.49 20.96
C GLU A 300 1.20 8.51 19.79
N LEU A 301 0.31 8.52 18.79
CA LEU A 301 0.48 7.72 17.58
C LEU A 301 1.60 8.30 16.71
N PRO A 302 2.40 7.46 16.02
CA PRO A 302 3.32 7.95 14.99
C PRO A 302 2.55 8.65 13.87
N VAL A 303 3.07 9.76 13.36
CA VAL A 303 2.43 10.51 12.27
C VAL A 303 2.45 9.67 10.98
N PHE A 304 1.27 9.22 10.52
CA PHE A 304 1.15 8.50 9.26
C PHE A 304 1.63 9.33 8.06
N MET A 305 1.08 10.53 7.90
CA MET A 305 1.58 11.54 6.96
C MET A 305 0.99 12.90 7.22
N THR A 306 1.69 13.92 6.74
CA THR A 306 1.24 15.30 6.67
C THR A 306 0.88 15.65 5.22
N LEU A 307 -0.26 16.30 5.00
CA LEU A 307 -0.82 16.64 3.70
C LEU A 307 -0.95 18.15 3.54
N SER A 308 -0.53 18.67 2.39
CA SER A 308 -0.82 20.04 1.95
C SER A 308 -2.28 20.21 1.52
N LYS A 309 -2.74 21.45 1.34
CA LYS A 309 -4.08 21.73 0.78
C LYS A 309 -4.22 21.12 -0.63
N GLU A 310 -3.15 21.15 -1.41
CA GLU A 310 -3.07 20.58 -2.76
C GLU A 310 -3.23 19.05 -2.71
N ASP A 311 -2.53 18.38 -1.80
CA ASP A 311 -2.68 16.93 -1.61
C ASP A 311 -4.11 16.55 -1.22
N LEU A 312 -4.77 17.36 -0.38
CA LEU A 312 -6.16 17.14 -0.01
C LEU A 312 -7.10 17.23 -1.22
N LYS A 313 -6.90 18.25 -2.08
CA LYS A 313 -7.65 18.40 -3.32
C LYS A 313 -7.44 17.15 -4.18
N GLU A 314 -6.20 16.78 -4.45
CA GLU A 314 -5.86 15.65 -5.32
C GLU A 314 -6.45 14.32 -4.81
N ARG A 315 -6.12 13.94 -3.56
CA ARG A 315 -6.44 12.63 -2.97
C ARG A 315 -7.93 12.41 -2.72
N TYR A 316 -8.66 13.45 -2.32
CA TYR A 316 -10.06 13.32 -1.90
C TYR A 316 -11.06 13.92 -2.90
N ALA A 317 -10.59 14.38 -4.06
CA ALA A 317 -11.37 15.09 -5.06
C ALA A 317 -12.19 16.26 -4.46
N ILE A 318 -11.56 17.00 -3.54
CA ILE A 318 -12.12 18.22 -2.97
C ILE A 318 -11.86 19.36 -3.97
N GLU A 319 -12.87 20.16 -4.25
CA GLU A 319 -12.76 21.37 -5.09
C GLU A 319 -12.01 22.46 -4.32
N ASP A 320 -12.53 22.80 -3.14
CA ASP A 320 -11.94 23.78 -2.24
C ASP A 320 -11.87 23.27 -0.81
N VAL A 321 -10.69 23.44 -0.21
CA VAL A 321 -10.47 23.23 1.22
C VAL A 321 -10.79 24.55 1.91
N PRO A 322 -11.74 24.59 2.86
CA PRO A 322 -12.09 25.81 3.58
C PRO A 322 -10.86 26.50 4.17
N GLU A 323 -10.86 27.84 4.17
CA GLU A 323 -9.79 28.63 4.80
C GLU A 323 -9.78 28.48 6.33
N GLU A 324 -10.93 28.21 6.92
CA GLU A 324 -11.00 27.83 8.33
C GLU A 324 -10.31 26.48 8.54
N ARG A 325 -9.43 26.40 9.55
CA ARG A 325 -8.72 25.18 9.99
C ARG A 325 -9.69 24.15 10.60
N GLN A 326 -10.60 23.65 9.78
CA GLN A 326 -11.56 22.62 10.13
C GLN A 326 -10.91 21.25 10.04
N TRP A 327 -11.30 20.34 10.92
CA TRP A 327 -10.97 18.93 10.80
C TRP A 327 -11.71 18.33 9.62
N ILE A 328 -11.18 17.25 9.05
CA ILE A 328 -11.84 16.52 7.96
C ILE A 328 -11.93 15.06 8.34
N VAL A 329 -13.13 14.50 8.30
CA VAL A 329 -13.35 13.05 8.43
C VAL A 329 -13.69 12.51 7.06
N VAL A 330 -12.96 11.51 6.62
CA VAL A 330 -13.15 10.88 5.31
C VAL A 330 -13.60 9.45 5.51
N THR A 331 -14.70 9.09 4.85
CA THR A 331 -15.06 7.67 4.68
C THR A 331 -14.50 7.18 3.36
N LYS A 332 -13.78 6.06 3.42
CA LYS A 332 -13.08 5.50 2.29
C LYS A 332 -13.45 4.06 2.02
N ALA A 333 -13.30 3.68 0.75
CA ALA A 333 -13.28 2.29 0.34
C ALA A 333 -12.21 2.04 -0.70
N THR A 334 -11.69 0.82 -0.73
CA THR A 334 -10.82 0.33 -1.80
C THR A 334 -11.41 -0.91 -2.46
N ARG A 335 -11.13 -1.12 -3.76
CA ARG A 335 -11.51 -2.35 -4.48
C ARG A 335 -10.48 -2.74 -5.55
N GLU A 336 -10.30 -4.03 -5.77
CA GLU A 336 -9.44 -4.56 -6.85
C GLU A 336 -10.17 -4.75 -8.19
N THR A 337 -11.49 -4.70 -8.20
CA THR A 337 -12.36 -4.97 -9.37
C THR A 337 -13.51 -3.96 -9.39
N ALA A 338 -14.18 -3.78 -10.53
CA ALA A 338 -15.34 -2.88 -10.64
C ALA A 338 -16.64 -3.47 -10.05
N THR A 339 -16.62 -4.76 -9.75
CA THR A 339 -17.74 -5.54 -9.23
C THR A 339 -17.96 -5.28 -7.74
N LEU A 340 -19.09 -5.74 -7.19
CA LEU A 340 -19.37 -5.65 -5.75
C LEU A 340 -18.75 -6.86 -5.05
N ASP A 341 -17.43 -6.93 -5.13
CA ASP A 341 -16.67 -8.03 -4.56
C ASP A 341 -16.67 -7.94 -3.06
N VAL A 342 -16.78 -9.12 -2.49
CA VAL A 342 -16.85 -9.35 -1.07
C VAL A 342 -15.44 -9.51 -0.47
N ASP A 343 -14.51 -10.11 -1.20
CA ASP A 343 -13.22 -10.62 -0.71
C ASP A 343 -11.98 -9.83 -1.17
N LYS A 344 -12.17 -8.76 -1.95
CA LYS A 344 -11.10 -7.89 -2.49
C LYS A 344 -11.42 -6.40 -2.40
N SER A 345 -12.17 -6.05 -1.37
CA SER A 345 -12.54 -4.68 -1.06
C SER A 345 -12.41 -4.42 0.43
N HIS A 346 -12.25 -3.16 0.81
CA HIS A 346 -12.10 -2.75 2.21
C HIS A 346 -12.70 -1.39 2.43
N GLY A 347 -13.35 -1.18 3.58
CA GLY A 347 -13.90 0.11 4.00
C GLY A 347 -13.21 0.59 5.27
N TYR A 348 -12.85 1.86 5.34
CA TYR A 348 -12.09 2.44 6.45
C TYR A 348 -12.34 3.94 6.55
N THR A 349 -11.78 4.59 7.56
CA THR A 349 -11.90 6.04 7.74
C THR A 349 -10.54 6.69 7.92
N GLU A 350 -10.39 7.92 7.43
CA GLU A 350 -9.24 8.78 7.68
C GLU A 350 -9.71 10.02 8.43
N VAL A 351 -8.97 10.40 9.48
CA VAL A 351 -9.20 11.66 10.22
C VAL A 351 -8.04 12.59 9.94
N LEU A 352 -8.33 13.77 9.42
CA LEU A 352 -7.37 14.81 9.06
C LEU A 352 -7.47 15.95 10.07
N ILE A 353 -6.38 16.19 10.79
CA ILE A 353 -6.28 17.20 11.84
C ILE A 353 -5.41 18.35 11.33
N PRO A 354 -5.91 19.60 11.29
CA PRO A 354 -5.14 20.73 10.80
C PRO A 354 -4.01 21.10 11.77
N ASN A 355 -2.86 21.43 11.19
CA ASN A 355 -1.68 21.99 11.86
C ASN A 355 -1.68 23.52 11.81
N ASP A 356 -0.74 24.12 12.55
CA ASP A 356 -0.59 25.57 12.61
C ASP A 356 0.03 26.19 11.35
N ASP A 357 0.66 25.39 10.51
CA ASP A 357 1.25 25.80 9.22
C ASP A 357 0.28 25.66 8.04
N GLY A 358 -0.97 25.24 8.30
CA GLY A 358 -1.99 25.01 7.27
C GLY A 358 -1.96 23.63 6.61
N THR A 359 -1.05 22.75 7.04
CA THR A 359 -1.04 21.33 6.64
C THR A 359 -2.00 20.50 7.50
N TYR A 360 -2.17 19.21 7.15
CA TYR A 360 -3.07 18.29 7.83
C TYR A 360 -2.37 16.97 8.16
N ILE A 361 -2.42 16.56 9.43
CA ILE A 361 -1.99 15.22 9.83
C ILE A 361 -3.12 14.23 9.55
N CYS A 362 -2.83 13.19 8.79
CA CYS A 362 -3.76 12.12 8.46
C CYS A 362 -3.64 10.95 9.43
N TYR A 363 -4.77 10.45 9.93
CA TYR A 363 -4.85 9.24 10.75
C TYR A 363 -5.80 8.23 10.12
N PRO A 364 -5.29 7.21 9.38
CA PRO A 364 -6.12 6.16 8.79
C PRO A 364 -6.39 5.04 9.81
N PHE A 365 -7.66 4.75 10.06
CA PHE A 365 -8.10 3.65 10.92
C PHE A 365 -8.99 2.68 10.17
N GLY A 366 -8.83 1.39 10.41
CA GLY A 366 -9.72 0.39 9.86
C GLY A 366 -9.92 -0.81 10.76
N LYS A 367 -10.98 -1.55 10.47
CA LYS A 367 -11.40 -2.74 11.23
C LYS A 367 -11.08 -3.99 10.44
N TYR A 368 -10.41 -4.95 11.08
CA TYR A 368 -9.93 -6.17 10.47
C TYR A 368 -10.33 -7.39 11.31
N PRO A 369 -10.57 -8.56 10.71
CA PRO A 369 -10.54 -9.81 11.46
C PRO A 369 -9.14 -10.06 12.01
N ILE A 370 -9.03 -10.70 13.18
CA ILE A 370 -7.71 -11.07 13.73
C ILE A 370 -7.01 -12.10 12.83
N LYS A 371 -7.77 -13.05 12.28
CA LYS A 371 -7.26 -14.09 11.38
C LYS A 371 -8.01 -14.04 10.06
N PHE A 372 -7.25 -13.93 8.98
CA PHE A 372 -7.78 -14.09 7.63
C PHE A 372 -7.82 -15.57 7.23
N PRO A 373 -8.81 -15.99 6.43
CA PRO A 373 -8.88 -17.34 5.90
C PRO A 373 -7.74 -17.61 4.91
N THR A 374 -7.01 -18.71 5.07
CA THR A 374 -5.86 -19.07 4.22
C THR A 374 -6.18 -20.13 3.17
N THR A 375 -7.31 -20.84 3.31
CA THR A 375 -7.75 -21.87 2.36
C THR A 375 -9.10 -21.51 1.74
N MET A 376 -9.42 -22.05 0.56
CA MET A 376 -10.71 -21.82 -0.11
C MET A 376 -11.91 -22.21 0.77
N LEU A 377 -11.82 -23.34 1.50
CA LEU A 377 -12.87 -23.76 2.41
C LEU A 377 -13.06 -22.77 3.56
N GLN A 378 -11.96 -22.29 4.15
CA GLN A 378 -12.02 -21.24 5.16
C GLN A 378 -12.61 -19.94 4.60
N GLN A 379 -12.27 -19.55 3.37
CA GLN A 379 -12.82 -18.35 2.73
C GLN A 379 -14.34 -18.46 2.55
N CYS A 380 -14.84 -19.63 2.12
CA CYS A 380 -16.28 -19.88 2.00
C CYS A 380 -16.98 -19.81 3.37
N LEU A 381 -16.41 -20.44 4.40
CA LEU A 381 -16.97 -20.43 5.76
C LEU A 381 -16.93 -19.02 6.37
N PHE A 382 -15.85 -18.27 6.13
CA PHE A 382 -15.61 -16.94 6.69
C PHE A 382 -16.71 -15.92 6.34
N ILE A 383 -17.38 -16.08 5.19
CA ILE A 383 -18.45 -15.18 4.75
C ILE A 383 -19.68 -15.24 5.65
N ALA A 384 -19.94 -16.38 6.29
CA ALA A 384 -21.04 -16.56 7.24
C ALA A 384 -20.58 -16.65 8.70
N ASP A 385 -19.27 -16.56 8.94
CA ASP A 385 -18.71 -16.68 10.28
C ASP A 385 -18.78 -15.35 11.06
N THR A 386 -18.69 -15.46 12.38
CA THR A 386 -18.48 -14.33 13.29
C THR A 386 -17.19 -14.56 14.05
N VAL A 387 -16.18 -13.74 13.76
CA VAL A 387 -14.84 -13.87 14.35
C VAL A 387 -14.49 -12.66 15.20
N GLU A 388 -13.43 -12.76 15.97
CA GLU A 388 -12.85 -11.60 16.66
C GLU A 388 -12.27 -10.59 15.67
N ALA A 389 -12.45 -9.31 15.97
CA ALA A 389 -11.92 -8.20 15.20
C ALA A 389 -10.94 -7.35 16.02
N ARG A 390 -10.15 -6.58 15.28
CA ARG A 390 -9.25 -5.55 15.79
C ARG A 390 -9.44 -4.27 14.99
N ILE A 391 -9.01 -3.16 15.57
CA ILE A 391 -8.92 -1.87 14.91
C ILE A 391 -7.43 -1.59 14.72
N GLN A 392 -7.02 -1.36 13.48
CA GLN A 392 -5.62 -1.16 13.12
C GLN A 392 -5.30 0.31 12.91
N TYR A 393 -4.07 0.69 13.27
CA TYR A 393 -3.46 1.95 12.87
C TYR A 393 -1.98 1.78 12.52
N PRO A 394 -1.54 2.26 11.34
CA PRO A 394 -2.38 2.72 10.25
C PRO A 394 -3.23 1.60 9.64
N ASP A 395 -4.31 1.94 8.94
CA ASP A 395 -4.94 1.03 7.98
C ASP A 395 -3.93 0.66 6.87
N GLU A 396 -3.97 -0.59 6.37
CA GLU A 396 -3.07 -1.07 5.31
C GLU A 396 -3.44 -0.60 3.89
N ASN A 397 -4.71 -0.29 3.64
CA ASN A 397 -5.21 0.00 2.30
C ASN A 397 -4.73 1.30 1.67
N PRO A 398 -4.37 2.36 2.42
CA PRO A 398 -3.60 3.47 1.88
C PRO A 398 -2.35 3.04 1.10
N PHE A 399 -1.70 1.92 1.42
CA PHE A 399 -0.50 1.45 0.72
C PHE A 399 -0.79 0.67 -0.57
N PHE A 400 -2.03 0.21 -0.79
CA PHE A 400 -2.40 -0.64 -1.92
C PHE A 400 -2.74 0.17 -3.18
N SER A 401 -1.71 0.67 -3.87
CA SER A 401 -1.79 1.36 -5.16
C SER A 401 -2.50 0.57 -6.26
N GLN A 402 -2.52 -0.76 -6.18
CA GLN A 402 -3.22 -1.64 -7.11
C GLN A 402 -4.74 -1.63 -6.93
N ARG A 403 -5.24 -0.99 -5.87
CA ARG A 403 -6.67 -0.86 -5.59
C ARG A 403 -7.15 0.53 -5.97
N GLN A 404 -8.33 0.58 -6.56
CA GLN A 404 -9.04 1.84 -6.76
C GLN A 404 -9.58 2.34 -5.43
N GLN A 405 -9.43 3.62 -5.14
CA GLN A 405 -9.91 4.24 -3.91
C GLN A 405 -11.14 5.10 -4.19
N ALA A 406 -12.09 5.08 -3.27
CA ALA A 406 -13.23 5.99 -3.23
C ALA A 406 -13.21 6.73 -1.90
N ALA A 407 -13.56 8.01 -1.92
CA ALA A 407 -13.53 8.87 -0.74
C ALA A 407 -14.71 9.84 -0.71
N THR A 408 -15.29 10.02 0.48
CA THR A 408 -16.29 11.06 0.76
C THR A 408 -15.86 11.85 2.01
N PRO A 409 -15.37 13.09 1.84
CA PRO A 409 -14.88 13.93 2.95
C PRO A 409 -16.00 14.76 3.61
N TYR A 410 -15.84 14.99 4.91
CA TYR A 410 -16.72 15.82 5.75
C TYR A 410 -15.89 16.83 6.55
N PHE A 411 -16.09 18.12 6.28
CA PHE A 411 -15.49 19.20 7.07
C PHE A 411 -16.25 19.41 8.37
N ILE A 412 -15.53 19.45 9.49
CA ILE A 412 -16.10 19.60 10.82
C ILE A 412 -15.24 20.50 11.71
N ASN A 413 -15.87 21.12 12.70
CA ASN A 413 -15.15 21.82 13.73
C ASN A 413 -14.38 20.85 14.67
N ALA A 414 -13.44 21.40 15.43
CA ALA A 414 -12.59 20.63 16.33
C ALA A 414 -13.38 19.84 17.38
N ASP A 415 -14.50 20.38 17.89
CA ASP A 415 -15.32 19.69 18.89
C ASP A 415 -15.93 18.39 18.35
N LYS A 416 -16.51 18.44 17.13
CA LYS A 416 -17.00 17.24 16.45
C LYS A 416 -15.85 16.28 16.11
N GLY A 417 -14.69 16.81 15.70
CA GLY A 417 -13.49 16.01 15.45
C GLY A 417 -13.03 15.23 16.69
N ARG A 418 -12.94 15.90 17.85
CA ARG A 418 -12.61 15.28 19.14
C ARG A 418 -13.64 14.22 19.54
N ARG A 419 -14.93 14.47 19.32
CA ARG A 419 -15.99 13.47 19.55
C ARG A 419 -15.84 12.25 18.65
N PHE A 420 -15.45 12.43 17.39
CA PHE A 420 -15.18 11.32 16.47
C PHE A 420 -14.00 10.47 16.94
N MET A 421 -12.90 11.11 17.35
CA MET A 421 -11.74 10.42 17.91
C MET A 421 -12.05 9.70 19.23
N GLU A 422 -12.96 10.23 20.05
CA GLU A 422 -13.45 9.54 21.25
C GLU A 422 -14.29 8.30 20.90
N GLU A 423 -15.07 8.31 19.82
CA GLU A 423 -15.75 7.09 19.34
C GLU A 423 -14.75 6.05 18.82
N ILE A 424 -13.70 6.45 18.10
CA ILE A 424 -12.60 5.55 17.71
C ILE A 424 -11.93 4.96 18.95
N ARG A 425 -11.59 5.80 19.95
CA ARG A 425 -10.98 5.36 21.22
C ARG A 425 -11.81 4.31 21.92
N ARG A 426 -13.14 4.47 21.96
CA ARG A 426 -14.04 3.48 22.57
C ARG A 426 -13.98 2.13 21.85
N GLU A 427 -13.92 2.14 20.53
CA GLU A 427 -13.77 0.92 19.74
C GLU A 427 -12.39 0.28 19.94
N LEU A 428 -11.32 1.08 20.06
CA LEU A 428 -9.97 0.60 20.42
C LEU A 428 -9.96 -0.08 21.81
N VAL A 429 -10.55 0.55 22.83
CA VAL A 429 -10.64 -0.04 24.18
C VAL A 429 -11.45 -1.34 24.17
N LYS A 430 -12.49 -1.44 23.34
CA LYS A 430 -13.22 -2.71 23.17
C LYS A 430 -12.35 -3.75 22.48
N ALA A 431 -11.61 -3.37 21.44
CA ALA A 431 -10.76 -4.27 20.68
C ALA A 431 -9.63 -4.85 21.55
N GLN A 432 -8.97 -4.03 22.37
CA GLN A 432 -7.96 -4.49 23.34
C GLN A 432 -8.50 -5.50 24.36
N LYS A 433 -9.81 -5.49 24.62
CA LYS A 433 -10.49 -6.43 25.51
C LYS A 433 -11.10 -7.63 24.79
N GLY A 434 -10.85 -7.80 23.48
CA GLY A 434 -11.43 -8.85 22.64
C GLY A 434 -12.95 -8.75 22.47
N ASN A 435 -13.52 -7.55 22.62
CA ASN A 435 -14.98 -7.33 22.59
C ASN A 435 -15.47 -6.68 21.29
N VAL A 436 -14.71 -6.84 20.20
CA VAL A 436 -15.11 -6.39 18.87
C VAL A 436 -15.16 -7.61 17.96
N ILE A 437 -16.24 -7.76 17.20
CA ILE A 437 -16.42 -8.85 16.24
C ILE A 437 -16.23 -8.38 14.82
N PHE A 438 -15.91 -9.31 13.91
CA PHE A 438 -16.01 -9.12 12.48
C PHE A 438 -17.11 -10.05 11.96
N GLN A 439 -18.12 -9.46 11.33
CA GLN A 439 -19.16 -10.18 10.60
C GLN A 439 -19.11 -9.74 9.16
N PHE A 440 -18.65 -10.63 8.29
CA PHE A 440 -18.39 -10.29 6.92
C PHE A 440 -19.61 -9.70 6.19
N ALA A 441 -20.80 -10.26 6.44
CA ALA A 441 -22.03 -9.76 5.83
C ALA A 441 -22.62 -8.52 6.53
N TRP A 442 -22.28 -8.25 7.80
CA TRP A 442 -22.92 -7.18 8.58
C TRP A 442 -21.91 -6.25 9.28
N GLU A 443 -21.47 -6.56 10.50
CA GLU A 443 -20.51 -5.74 11.28
C GLU A 443 -19.05 -5.84 10.78
N ASN A 444 -18.81 -5.61 9.49
CA ASN A 444 -17.49 -5.62 8.86
C ASN A 444 -16.81 -4.23 8.86
N CYS A 445 -15.74 -4.09 8.08
CA CYS A 445 -14.95 -2.87 7.93
C CYS A 445 -15.76 -1.67 7.38
N ALA A 446 -16.57 -1.89 6.34
CA ALA A 446 -17.45 -0.87 5.76
C ALA A 446 -18.55 -0.44 6.74
N TRP A 447 -19.20 -1.40 7.41
CA TRP A 447 -20.20 -1.06 8.43
C TRP A 447 -19.61 -0.23 9.56
N TRP A 448 -18.41 -0.57 10.02
CA TRP A 448 -17.75 0.15 11.10
C TRP A 448 -17.48 1.61 10.73
N ALA A 449 -16.96 1.88 9.52
CA ALA A 449 -16.74 3.23 9.03
C ALA A 449 -18.06 4.04 8.92
N GLN A 450 -19.12 3.43 8.36
CA GLN A 450 -20.46 4.03 8.31
C GLN A 450 -21.00 4.34 9.71
N ASN A 451 -20.93 3.38 10.63
CA ASN A 451 -21.48 3.49 11.97
C ASN A 451 -20.80 4.59 12.79
N LEU A 452 -19.49 4.80 12.63
CA LEU A 452 -18.79 5.92 13.24
C LEU A 452 -19.33 7.27 12.76
N LEU A 453 -19.56 7.44 11.45
CA LEU A 453 -20.17 8.65 10.90
C LEU A 453 -21.62 8.83 11.37
N GLU A 454 -22.44 7.78 11.30
CA GLU A 454 -23.85 7.83 11.70
C GLU A 454 -24.01 8.19 13.19
N LYS A 455 -23.10 7.76 14.07
CA LYS A 455 -23.10 8.18 15.48
C LYS A 455 -22.83 9.68 15.67
N LEU A 456 -21.98 10.28 14.84
CA LEU A 456 -21.61 11.68 14.97
C LEU A 456 -22.66 12.63 14.36
N PHE A 457 -23.20 12.26 13.20
CA PHE A 457 -24.03 13.14 12.39
C PHE A 457 -25.50 12.70 12.29
N GLY A 458 -25.80 11.44 12.57
CA GLY A 458 -27.11 10.83 12.34
C GLY A 458 -27.24 10.23 10.94
N PRO A 459 -27.92 9.07 10.78
CA PRO A 459 -28.21 8.49 9.47
C PRO A 459 -29.32 9.28 8.75
N LYS A 460 -29.26 9.30 7.41
CA LYS A 460 -30.22 10.02 6.55
C LYS A 460 -31.67 9.57 6.75
N ASP A 461 -31.89 8.28 6.95
CA ASP A 461 -33.24 7.73 7.15
C ASP A 461 -33.87 8.19 8.47
N ASN A 462 -33.07 8.69 9.43
CA ASN A 462 -33.54 9.29 10.69
C ASN A 462 -33.37 10.83 10.69
N GLY A 463 -33.30 11.47 9.52
CA GLY A 463 -33.19 12.93 9.40
C GLY A 463 -31.77 13.50 9.53
N GLY A 464 -30.74 12.66 9.64
CA GLY A 464 -29.34 13.09 9.60
C GLY A 464 -28.82 13.35 8.17
N PRO A 465 -27.57 13.79 8.02
CA PRO A 465 -26.99 14.09 6.70
C PRO A 465 -26.26 12.88 6.08
N ILE A 466 -26.05 11.79 6.80
CA ILE A 466 -25.21 10.67 6.37
C ILE A 466 -26.02 9.66 5.56
N PRO A 467 -25.89 9.61 4.22
CA PRO A 467 -26.52 8.56 3.44
C PRO A 467 -25.89 7.20 3.71
N ASN A 468 -26.61 6.15 3.34
CA ASN A 468 -26.04 4.81 3.28
C ASN A 468 -24.96 4.74 2.16
N TYR A 469 -23.69 4.57 2.52
CA TYR A 469 -22.59 4.40 1.55
C TYR A 469 -22.45 2.94 1.09
N PHE A 470 -22.55 1.99 2.02
CA PHE A 470 -22.06 0.63 1.79
C PHE A 470 -23.13 -0.43 1.67
N ARG A 471 -24.29 -0.27 2.32
CA ARG A 471 -25.29 -1.35 2.36
C ARG A 471 -25.93 -1.54 1.00
N ALA A 472 -26.00 -2.80 0.59
CA ALA A 472 -26.70 -3.26 -0.59
C ALA A 472 -27.28 -4.65 -0.33
N LEU A 473 -28.35 -4.99 -1.05
CA LEU A 473 -28.90 -6.35 -1.04
C LEU A 473 -27.81 -7.37 -1.37
N VAL A 474 -27.72 -8.45 -0.59
CA VAL A 474 -26.67 -9.47 -0.73
C VAL A 474 -26.62 -10.06 -2.14
N PHE A 475 -27.77 -10.21 -2.80
CA PHE A 475 -27.82 -10.74 -4.18
C PHE A 475 -27.15 -9.84 -5.24
N LYS A 476 -26.85 -8.58 -4.91
CA LYS A 476 -26.05 -7.68 -5.74
C LYS A 476 -24.54 -7.87 -5.57
N ALA A 477 -24.10 -8.58 -4.54
CA ALA A 477 -22.70 -8.93 -4.34
C ALA A 477 -22.25 -9.94 -5.40
N GLU A 478 -21.01 -9.82 -5.86
CA GLU A 478 -20.40 -10.65 -6.89
C GLU A 478 -19.14 -11.30 -6.31
N PRO A 479 -19.25 -12.44 -5.60
CA PRO A 479 -18.08 -13.10 -5.05
C PRO A 479 -17.15 -13.62 -6.15
N MET A 480 -15.85 -13.47 -5.94
CA MET A 480 -14.82 -14.01 -6.85
C MET A 480 -14.54 -15.50 -6.61
N ILE A 481 -14.95 -16.03 -5.46
CA ILE A 481 -14.80 -17.45 -5.11
C ILE A 481 -15.82 -18.27 -5.92
N GLU A 482 -15.34 -19.13 -6.82
CA GLU A 482 -16.15 -19.83 -7.84
C GLU A 482 -17.37 -20.61 -7.30
N PRO A 483 -17.28 -21.39 -6.20
CA PRO A 483 -18.46 -22.03 -5.60
C PRO A 483 -19.55 -21.02 -5.24
N LEU A 484 -19.17 -19.90 -4.62
CA LEU A 484 -20.11 -18.85 -4.20
C LEU A 484 -20.63 -18.06 -5.39
N LYS A 485 -19.77 -17.75 -6.36
CA LYS A 485 -20.16 -17.10 -7.61
C LYS A 485 -21.23 -17.88 -8.34
N SER A 486 -21.10 -19.20 -8.40
CA SER A 486 -22.09 -20.10 -9.00
C SER A 486 -23.42 -20.05 -8.24
N VAL A 487 -23.40 -20.12 -6.91
CA VAL A 487 -24.59 -19.99 -6.06
C VAL A 487 -25.28 -18.63 -6.24
N PHE A 488 -24.52 -17.54 -6.25
CA PHE A 488 -25.06 -16.20 -6.45
C PHE A 488 -25.63 -16.00 -7.85
N THR A 489 -24.97 -16.54 -8.87
CA THR A 489 -25.45 -16.48 -10.27
C THR A 489 -26.75 -17.27 -10.44
N PHE A 490 -26.83 -18.46 -9.86
CA PHE A 490 -28.05 -19.27 -9.87
C PHE A 490 -29.19 -18.58 -9.12
N THR A 491 -28.93 -18.11 -7.88
CA THR A 491 -29.95 -17.48 -7.04
C THR A 491 -30.53 -16.20 -7.64
N ARG A 492 -29.74 -15.42 -8.40
CA ARG A 492 -30.26 -14.23 -9.11
C ARG A 492 -31.38 -14.54 -10.10
N LYS A 493 -31.41 -15.75 -10.67
CA LYS A 493 -32.45 -16.18 -11.63
C LYS A 493 -33.73 -16.68 -10.95
N LEU A 494 -33.73 -16.86 -9.63
CA LEU A 494 -34.87 -17.38 -8.89
C LEU A 494 -35.87 -16.27 -8.50
N GLY A 495 -37.12 -16.64 -8.22
CA GLY A 495 -38.08 -15.73 -7.59
C GLY A 495 -37.71 -15.42 -6.13
N GLU A 496 -38.24 -14.32 -5.57
CA GLU A 496 -37.86 -13.81 -4.24
C GLU A 496 -38.02 -14.82 -3.10
N LYS A 497 -39.09 -15.63 -3.11
CA LYS A 497 -39.30 -16.70 -2.12
C LYS A 497 -38.19 -17.75 -2.15
N LEU A 498 -37.78 -18.17 -3.35
CA LEU A 498 -36.72 -19.15 -3.54
C LEU A 498 -35.34 -18.55 -3.22
N LYS A 499 -35.10 -17.29 -3.56
CA LYS A 499 -33.88 -16.55 -3.14
C LYS A 499 -33.71 -16.58 -1.63
N ALA A 500 -34.76 -16.25 -0.88
CA ALA A 500 -34.72 -16.25 0.57
C ALA A 500 -34.47 -17.65 1.15
N LEU A 501 -35.08 -18.69 0.56
CA LEU A 501 -34.86 -20.08 0.97
C LEU A 501 -33.42 -20.52 0.71
N VAL A 502 -32.90 -20.32 -0.50
CA VAL A 502 -31.52 -20.70 -0.84
C VAL A 502 -30.52 -19.97 0.04
N LEU A 503 -30.72 -18.67 0.28
CA LEU A 503 -29.85 -17.90 1.17
C LEU A 503 -29.86 -18.47 2.59
N ARG A 504 -31.02 -18.87 3.15
CA ARG A 504 -31.08 -19.53 4.46
C ARG A 504 -30.33 -20.86 4.48
N ILE A 505 -30.45 -21.65 3.41
CA ILE A 505 -29.72 -22.93 3.29
C ILE A 505 -28.22 -22.66 3.24
N VAL A 506 -27.78 -21.69 2.44
CA VAL A 506 -26.38 -21.27 2.32
C VAL A 506 -25.84 -20.77 3.66
N GLU A 507 -26.54 -19.85 4.31
CA GLU A 507 -26.23 -19.34 5.66
C GLU A 507 -26.07 -20.52 6.65
N PHE A 508 -26.97 -21.49 6.62
CA PHE A 508 -26.91 -22.67 7.48
C PHE A 508 -25.71 -23.57 7.11
N CYS A 509 -25.54 -23.96 5.85
CA CYS A 509 -24.42 -24.79 5.43
C CYS A 509 -23.04 -24.18 5.73
N PHE A 510 -22.93 -22.84 5.72
CA PHE A 510 -21.72 -22.12 6.12
C PHE A 510 -21.67 -21.73 7.60
N MET A 511 -22.48 -22.38 8.44
CA MET A 511 -22.42 -22.28 9.90
C MET A 511 -22.70 -20.89 10.48
N SER A 512 -23.62 -20.12 9.89
CA SER A 512 -24.03 -18.79 10.37
C SER A 512 -24.50 -18.70 11.83
N TRP A 513 -24.83 -19.84 12.46
CA TRP A 513 -25.17 -19.91 13.89
C TRP A 513 -23.93 -19.86 14.79
N ARG A 514 -22.73 -20.16 14.27
CA ARG A 514 -21.49 -20.00 15.02
C ARG A 514 -21.38 -18.53 15.42
N GLY A 515 -21.18 -18.34 16.71
CA GLY A 515 -21.17 -17.02 17.30
C GLY A 515 -19.95 -16.81 18.16
N PHE A 516 -19.64 -15.54 18.35
CA PHE A 516 -18.56 -15.06 19.20
C PHE A 516 -19.15 -14.37 20.42
N THR A 517 -18.59 -14.63 21.60
CA THR A 517 -19.07 -14.01 22.84
C THR A 517 -18.36 -12.69 23.06
N VAL A 518 -19.13 -11.60 23.20
CA VAL A 518 -18.61 -10.27 23.55
C VAL A 518 -19.32 -9.73 24.79
N ALA A 519 -18.66 -8.82 25.51
CA ALA A 519 -19.28 -8.05 26.57
C ALA A 519 -19.88 -6.75 26.02
N GLU A 520 -21.21 -6.61 26.06
CA GLU A 520 -21.94 -5.39 25.72
C GLU A 520 -22.62 -4.85 26.98
N ASN A 521 -22.33 -3.61 27.36
CA ASN A 521 -22.88 -2.95 28.55
C ASN A 521 -22.74 -3.79 29.84
N GLY A 522 -21.63 -4.53 29.98
CA GLY A 522 -21.37 -5.40 31.13
C GLY A 522 -22.02 -6.79 31.06
N VAL A 523 -22.79 -7.09 30.01
CA VAL A 523 -23.46 -8.38 29.81
C VAL A 523 -22.77 -9.16 28.70
N ARG A 524 -22.54 -10.47 28.90
CA ARG A 524 -22.02 -11.34 27.85
C ARG A 524 -23.13 -11.68 26.86
N VAL A 525 -22.90 -11.37 25.59
CA VAL A 525 -23.82 -11.62 24.47
C VAL A 525 -23.11 -12.45 23.42
N VAL A 526 -23.77 -13.49 22.92
CA VAL A 526 -23.29 -14.27 21.78
C VAL A 526 -23.81 -13.62 20.50
N LYS A 527 -22.90 -13.14 19.65
CA LYS A 527 -23.23 -12.57 18.34
C LYS A 527 -22.95 -13.57 17.24
N SER A 528 -23.87 -13.73 16.30
CA SER A 528 -23.72 -14.59 15.12
C SER A 528 -24.41 -13.97 13.90
N ILE A 529 -24.08 -14.43 12.69
CA ILE A 529 -24.79 -13.96 11.49
C ILE A 529 -26.28 -14.32 11.57
N ALA A 530 -26.61 -15.49 12.12
CA ALA A 530 -27.99 -15.97 12.28
C ALA A 530 -28.86 -15.11 13.22
N THR A 531 -28.24 -14.31 14.09
CA THR A 531 -28.90 -13.37 15.02
C THR A 531 -28.74 -11.91 14.60
N SER A 532 -27.94 -11.64 13.57
CA SER A 532 -27.70 -10.29 13.08
C SER A 532 -28.87 -9.75 12.22
N PRO A 533 -29.00 -8.42 12.11
CA PRO A 533 -29.98 -7.80 11.22
C PRO A 533 -29.87 -8.21 9.74
N PHE A 534 -28.70 -8.67 9.29
CA PHE A 534 -28.52 -9.24 7.95
C PHE A 534 -29.57 -10.30 7.62
N ARG A 535 -29.96 -11.15 8.58
CA ARG A 535 -30.93 -12.23 8.34
C ARG A 535 -32.33 -11.71 8.00
N THR A 536 -32.69 -10.54 8.53
CA THR A 536 -33.99 -9.90 8.32
C THR A 536 -33.97 -9.05 7.05
N TYR A 537 -32.98 -8.17 6.91
CA TYR A 537 -32.94 -7.19 5.82
C TYR A 537 -32.33 -7.72 4.52
N LYS A 538 -31.55 -8.81 4.60
CA LYS A 538 -30.78 -9.37 3.47
C LYS A 538 -29.85 -8.36 2.80
N GLU A 539 -29.44 -7.34 3.56
CA GLU A 539 -28.48 -6.33 3.16
C GLU A 539 -27.13 -6.62 3.78
N CYS A 540 -26.07 -6.40 3.01
CA CYS A 540 -24.70 -6.49 3.47
C CYS A 540 -23.92 -5.21 3.20
N SER A 541 -22.93 -4.94 4.04
CA SER A 541 -22.08 -3.76 3.93
C SER A 541 -20.95 -4.05 2.93
N LEU A 542 -21.05 -3.53 1.71
CA LEU A 542 -20.08 -3.79 0.64
C LEU A 542 -19.25 -2.54 0.35
N PRO A 543 -17.92 -2.55 0.61
CA PRO A 543 -17.08 -1.38 0.38
C PRO A 543 -17.18 -0.83 -1.05
N GLY A 544 -17.19 -1.71 -2.06
CA GLY A 544 -17.30 -1.32 -3.47
C GLY A 544 -18.61 -0.58 -3.84
N ASN A 545 -19.61 -0.56 -2.96
CA ASN A 545 -20.85 0.20 -3.18
C ASN A 545 -20.64 1.70 -3.06
N LEU A 546 -19.65 2.15 -2.28
CA LEU A 546 -19.27 3.57 -2.23
C LEU A 546 -18.81 4.04 -3.60
N HIS A 547 -17.90 3.30 -4.26
CA HIS A 547 -17.48 3.59 -5.63
C HIS A 547 -18.67 3.66 -6.58
N LYS A 548 -19.55 2.64 -6.57
CA LYS A 548 -20.74 2.62 -7.46
C LYS A 548 -21.71 3.78 -7.21
N ARG A 549 -21.78 4.32 -5.99
CA ARG A 549 -22.65 5.45 -5.66
C ARG A 549 -22.04 6.79 -6.06
N ILE A 550 -20.74 6.96 -5.87
CA ILE A 550 -20.00 8.13 -6.35
C ILE A 550 -20.04 8.19 -7.88
N GLN A 551 -19.71 7.09 -8.57
CA GLN A 551 -19.74 6.98 -10.04
C GLN A 551 -21.13 7.13 -10.68
N LYS A 552 -22.19 7.21 -9.88
CA LYS A 552 -23.59 7.42 -10.33
C LYS A 552 -24.16 8.73 -9.83
N ASP A 553 -23.30 9.63 -9.35
CA ASP A 553 -23.65 10.93 -8.75
C ASP A 553 -24.70 10.85 -7.63
N LYS A 554 -24.77 9.71 -6.93
CA LYS A 554 -25.70 9.54 -5.81
C LYS A 554 -25.16 10.11 -4.50
N ILE A 555 -23.83 10.26 -4.42
CA ILE A 555 -23.10 10.75 -3.25
C ILE A 555 -21.92 11.57 -3.74
N LYS A 556 -21.69 12.74 -3.14
CA LYS A 556 -20.50 13.57 -3.43
C LYS A 556 -19.23 12.83 -2.95
N GLY A 557 -18.21 12.77 -3.80
CA GLY A 557 -16.96 12.12 -3.46
C GLY A 557 -16.02 12.01 -4.66
N GLY A 558 -14.86 11.43 -4.42
CA GLY A 558 -13.84 11.17 -5.45
C GLY A 558 -13.57 9.69 -5.64
N VAL A 559 -13.19 9.31 -6.85
CA VAL A 559 -12.60 8.01 -7.15
C VAL A 559 -11.22 8.23 -7.75
N THR A 560 -10.20 7.62 -7.15
CA THR A 560 -8.79 7.75 -7.54
C THR A 560 -8.14 6.38 -7.73
N PHE A 561 -7.03 6.32 -8.46
CA PHE A 561 -6.25 5.11 -8.68
C PHE A 561 -4.74 5.37 -8.61
N GLY A 562 -3.98 4.41 -8.06
CA GLY A 562 -2.53 4.54 -7.85
C GLY A 562 -2.16 5.57 -6.78
N HIS A 563 -0.86 5.74 -6.57
CA HIS A 563 -0.30 6.70 -5.60
C HIS A 563 -0.01 8.08 -6.21
N LEU A 564 -0.27 8.24 -7.51
CA LEU A 564 -0.42 9.54 -8.19
C LEU A 564 -1.90 10.01 -8.18
N PHE A 565 -2.75 9.35 -7.39
CA PHE A 565 -4.16 9.70 -7.15
C PHE A 565 -4.96 10.12 -8.40
N GLN A 566 -4.77 9.39 -9.50
CA GLN A 566 -5.38 9.75 -10.78
C GLN A 566 -6.90 9.77 -10.66
N ARG A 567 -7.48 10.97 -10.74
CA ARG A 567 -8.91 11.18 -10.63
C ARG A 567 -9.63 10.53 -11.79
N GLN A 568 -10.68 9.77 -11.50
CA GLN A 568 -11.59 9.30 -12.54
C GLN A 568 -12.56 10.41 -12.90
N LYS A 569 -12.67 10.72 -14.20
CA LYS A 569 -13.82 11.48 -14.70
C LYS A 569 -15.04 10.59 -14.49
N ILE A 570 -15.92 11.02 -13.59
CA ILE A 570 -17.20 10.38 -13.29
C ILE A 570 -18.23 10.82 -14.32
#